data_AF-A0A969RVU8-F1
#
_entry.id   AF-A0A969RVU8-F1
#
_cell.length_a   1.000
_cell.length_b   1.000
_cell.length_c   1.000
_cell.angle_alpha   90.00
_cell.angle_beta   90.00
_cell.angle_gamma   90.00
#
_symmetry.space_group_name_H-M   'P 1'
#
loop_
_entity.id
_entity.type
_entity.pdbx_description
1 polymer ?
#
loop_
_entity_poly.entity_id
_entity_poly.type
_entity_poly.pdbx_seq_one_letter_code
_entity_poly.pdbx_strand_id
1 'polypeptide(L)'
;MRRTRRTFLQQMGLTLTALGLSETSLLLMTDRYQQAIALPTRRKLALLVGINQYSEQVCDYVSSKGTALTGCLTDVALQQELLTHRFGFQSSDILTLTDQQATQQAIVDAFQAHLMEQARPGDVVVFHFSGLGSCVKVQNPGIALARFRQNSPEQISFVPVDGLLPTETSPVLRDLMAETLVWLLQSLHTEQITTLLDTGHTTLGRTLQGNLHIRSRPNAPSGQVSESERLLQEHLSRQTRVSREQVRSQWQSGQLPGLVLSAASPNQVTTEVQWNGFSAGLLTYALTQQLWCTTPATTLYFSLGQAAVAVRQTAGIEQIPSLTGQQVSLAIADATSLPSADGFIAALDEEDKAQLWLAGLPATVVENYGASLLEVQAEGDSPLLQVRSREGLTFKTRLSAAEGASPLQVGQLVQERVRILPRNVGLTVAIDASLERIERVDATSAFSAIPKVSSVKAGEQPADFLFGKNNLLKL
;
A
#
# COMPACT_ATOMS: atom_id res chain seq x y z
N MET A 1 39.19 43.77 -20.91
CA MET A 1 39.48 42.61 -21.79
C MET A 1 38.19 41.83 -22.03
N ARG A 2 37.62 41.87 -23.24
CA ARG A 2 36.43 41.10 -23.63
C ARG A 2 36.84 39.65 -23.89
N ARG A 3 36.45 38.71 -23.02
CA ARG A 3 36.55 37.27 -23.31
C ARG A 3 35.40 36.90 -24.25
N THR A 4 35.72 36.33 -25.41
CA THR A 4 34.75 35.91 -26.42
C THR A 4 34.17 34.54 -26.06
N ARG A 5 32.91 34.26 -26.41
CA ARG A 5 32.23 32.97 -26.13
C ARG A 5 33.05 31.73 -26.50
N ARG A 6 33.92 31.85 -27.51
CA ARG A 6 34.82 30.80 -27.99
C ARG A 6 35.93 30.43 -26.99
N THR A 7 36.43 31.39 -26.19
CA THR A 7 37.47 31.13 -25.18
C THR A 7 36.90 30.50 -23.90
N PHE A 8 35.63 30.78 -23.56
CA PHE A 8 34.93 30.13 -22.44
C PHE A 8 34.65 28.64 -22.74
N LEU A 9 34.16 28.32 -23.94
CA LEU A 9 33.88 26.94 -24.35
C LEU A 9 35.15 26.08 -24.48
N GLN A 10 36.26 26.65 -24.92
CA GLN A 10 37.55 25.94 -24.95
C GLN A 10 38.11 25.65 -23.55
N GLN A 11 37.86 26.54 -22.56
CA GLN A 11 38.25 26.30 -21.17
C GLN A 11 37.33 25.27 -20.47
N MET A 12 36.06 25.18 -20.86
CA MET A 12 35.16 24.10 -20.40
C MET A 12 35.52 22.73 -21.01
N GLY A 13 35.95 22.69 -22.28
CA GLY A 13 36.39 21.46 -22.92
C GLY A 13 37.64 20.83 -22.27
N LEU A 14 38.56 21.66 -21.76
CA LEU A 14 39.76 21.21 -21.06
C LEU A 14 39.51 20.80 -19.60
N THR A 15 38.42 21.24 -18.97
CA THR A 15 38.04 20.81 -17.61
C THR A 15 37.22 19.52 -17.62
N LEU A 16 36.45 19.24 -18.67
CA LEU A 16 35.69 18.00 -18.82
C LEU A 16 36.56 16.79 -19.20
N THR A 17 37.69 16.99 -19.88
CA THR A 17 38.67 15.93 -20.18
C THR A 17 39.43 15.45 -18.94
N ALA A 18 39.59 16.30 -17.91
CA ALA A 18 40.20 15.92 -16.64
C ALA A 18 39.29 15.04 -15.76
N LEU A 19 37.98 14.98 -16.06
CA LEU A 19 36.98 14.21 -15.31
C LEU A 19 36.59 12.89 -16.00
N GLY A 20 37.26 12.50 -17.09
CA GLY A 20 37.09 11.17 -17.70
C GLY A 20 35.72 10.91 -18.33
N LEU A 21 34.95 11.95 -18.66
CA LEU A 21 33.66 11.79 -19.35
C LEU A 21 33.89 11.69 -20.87
N SER A 22 33.60 10.53 -21.45
CA SER A 22 33.70 10.29 -22.89
C SER A 22 32.61 11.03 -23.67
N GLU A 23 32.94 11.52 -24.87
CA GLU A 23 32.01 12.21 -25.79
C GLU A 23 30.75 11.40 -26.11
N THR A 24 30.82 10.07 -25.98
CA THR A 24 29.67 9.15 -26.15
C THR A 24 28.58 9.35 -25.10
N SER A 25 28.93 9.77 -23.88
CA SER A 25 27.97 10.00 -22.79
C SER A 25 27.15 11.28 -23.01
N LEU A 26 27.75 12.27 -23.67
CA LEU A 26 27.09 13.54 -24.00
C LEU A 26 26.16 13.38 -25.20
N LEU A 27 26.53 12.55 -26.18
CA LEU A 27 25.67 12.24 -27.33
C LEU A 27 24.41 11.46 -26.92
N LEU A 28 24.53 10.51 -25.96
CA LEU A 28 23.41 9.80 -25.36
C LEU A 28 22.45 10.72 -24.59
N MET A 29 22.94 11.82 -24.04
CA MET A 29 22.10 12.83 -23.38
C MET A 29 21.37 13.75 -24.36
N THR A 30 21.95 14.03 -25.54
CA THR A 30 21.30 14.87 -26.56
C THR A 30 20.22 14.14 -27.36
N ASP A 31 20.38 12.83 -27.62
CA ASP A 31 19.36 12.05 -28.34
C ASP A 31 18.06 11.88 -27.53
N ARG A 32 18.15 11.84 -26.20
CA ARG A 32 16.96 11.83 -25.31
C ARG A 32 16.19 13.16 -25.32
N TYR A 33 16.86 14.27 -25.59
CA TYR A 33 16.23 15.60 -25.62
C TYR A 33 15.49 15.86 -26.96
N GLN A 34 15.93 15.23 -28.04
CA GLN A 34 15.32 15.37 -29.38
C GLN A 34 14.15 14.41 -29.62
N GLN A 35 14.03 13.31 -28.86
CA GLN A 35 12.90 12.37 -28.96
C GLN A 35 11.67 12.76 -28.12
N ALA A 36 11.74 13.84 -27.34
CA ALA A 36 10.63 14.32 -26.50
C ALA A 36 9.59 15.19 -27.22
N ILE A 37 9.65 15.31 -28.56
CA ILE A 37 8.79 16.24 -29.33
C ILE A 37 7.55 15.56 -29.94
N ALA A 38 7.35 14.24 -29.82
CA ALA A 38 6.10 13.60 -30.25
C ALA A 38 5.83 12.23 -29.59
N LEU A 39 6.10 12.07 -28.29
CA LEU A 39 5.55 10.91 -27.58
C LEU A 39 4.07 11.19 -27.30
N PRO A 40 3.13 10.33 -27.71
CA PRO A 40 1.74 10.43 -27.23
C PRO A 40 1.77 10.45 -25.70
N THR A 41 0.89 11.26 -25.10
CA THR A 41 0.80 11.42 -23.65
C THR A 41 0.74 10.05 -22.98
N ARG A 42 1.71 9.71 -22.13
CA ARG A 42 1.74 8.45 -21.37
C ARG A 42 0.48 8.39 -20.51
N ARG A 43 -0.50 7.54 -20.85
CA ARG A 43 -1.71 7.37 -20.04
C ARG A 43 -1.33 6.60 -18.77
N LYS A 44 -2.08 6.84 -17.69
CA LYS A 44 -1.83 6.22 -16.39
C LYS A 44 -3.10 5.52 -15.92
N LEU A 45 -3.08 4.20 -15.82
CA LEU A 45 -4.23 3.36 -15.47
C LEU A 45 -3.99 2.68 -14.13
N ALA A 46 -5.00 2.62 -13.27
CA ALA A 46 -4.90 1.96 -11.98
C ALA A 46 -6.12 1.08 -11.69
N LEU A 47 -5.87 -0.12 -11.16
CA LEU A 47 -6.89 -0.96 -10.54
C LEU A 47 -6.56 -1.14 -9.06
N LEU A 48 -7.43 -0.65 -8.18
CA LEU A 48 -7.27 -0.70 -6.74
C LEU A 48 -8.34 -1.61 -6.11
N VAL A 49 -7.91 -2.68 -5.46
CA VAL A 49 -8.80 -3.66 -4.81
C VAL A 49 -8.62 -3.58 -3.30
N GLY A 50 -9.72 -3.44 -2.55
CA GLY A 50 -9.71 -3.33 -1.09
C GLY A 50 -10.88 -4.08 -0.46
N ILE A 51 -10.60 -5.04 0.43
CA ILE A 51 -11.66 -5.91 0.98
C ILE A 51 -11.52 -6.00 2.50
N ASN A 52 -12.51 -5.49 3.22
CA ASN A 52 -12.66 -5.60 4.67
C ASN A 52 -13.65 -6.71 5.06
N GLN A 53 -14.75 -6.80 4.31
CA GLN A 53 -15.93 -7.58 4.68
C GLN A 53 -15.88 -9.00 4.11
N TYR A 54 -15.21 -9.89 4.82
CA TYR A 54 -15.26 -11.33 4.55
C TYR A 54 -16.32 -12.01 5.38
N SER A 55 -17.14 -12.86 4.76
CA SER A 55 -18.06 -13.71 5.51
C SER A 55 -17.31 -14.82 6.24
N GLU A 56 -17.94 -15.40 7.26
CA GLU A 56 -17.38 -16.53 8.02
C GLU A 56 -17.03 -17.71 7.10
N GLN A 57 -17.79 -17.92 6.02
CA GLN A 57 -17.51 -19.00 5.05
C GLN A 57 -16.23 -18.76 4.24
N VAL A 58 -15.76 -17.51 4.15
CA VAL A 58 -14.57 -17.14 3.40
C VAL A 58 -13.32 -17.21 4.29
N CYS A 59 -13.43 -16.88 5.57
CA CYS A 59 -12.29 -16.75 6.48
C CYS A 59 -12.14 -17.87 7.53
N ASP A 60 -13.15 -18.72 7.73
CA ASP A 60 -13.18 -19.80 8.74
C ASP A 60 -13.10 -19.32 10.20
N TYR A 61 -13.48 -18.07 10.47
CA TYR A 61 -13.58 -17.57 11.84
C TYR A 61 -14.65 -16.50 11.98
N VAL A 62 -15.20 -16.39 13.20
CA VAL A 62 -16.16 -15.34 13.57
C VAL A 62 -15.37 -14.11 13.98
N SER A 63 -15.53 -13.00 13.25
CA SER A 63 -14.97 -11.72 13.69
C SER A 63 -15.78 -11.17 14.87
N SER A 64 -15.09 -10.80 15.95
CA SER A 64 -15.71 -10.14 17.10
C SER A 64 -16.30 -8.76 16.78
N LYS A 65 -15.91 -8.15 15.64
CA LYS A 65 -16.37 -6.84 15.17
C LYS A 65 -17.25 -6.91 13.91
N GLY A 66 -17.60 -8.12 13.45
CA GLY A 66 -18.41 -8.32 12.25
C GLY A 66 -17.66 -8.18 10.91
N THR A 67 -16.39 -7.74 10.91
CA THR A 67 -15.52 -7.71 9.71
C THR A 67 -14.17 -8.33 10.00
N ALA A 68 -13.62 -9.08 9.05
CA ALA A 68 -12.33 -9.74 9.21
C ALA A 68 -11.14 -8.76 9.17
N LEU A 69 -11.27 -7.69 8.39
CA LEU A 69 -10.33 -6.58 8.31
C LEU A 69 -11.08 -5.25 8.37
N THR A 70 -10.35 -4.16 8.56
CA THR A 70 -10.89 -2.80 8.70
C THR A 70 -10.09 -1.74 7.95
N GLY A 71 -8.82 -2.02 7.57
CA GLY A 71 -7.95 -1.03 6.94
C GLY A 71 -7.93 -1.03 5.41
N CYS A 72 -8.48 -2.04 4.73
CA CYS A 72 -8.29 -2.20 3.29
C CYS A 72 -9.00 -1.12 2.44
N LEU A 73 -10.15 -0.62 2.90
CA LEU A 73 -10.82 0.50 2.23
C LEU A 73 -10.05 1.81 2.40
N THR A 74 -9.44 2.02 3.57
CA THR A 74 -8.54 3.15 3.80
C THR A 74 -7.29 3.04 2.91
N ASP A 75 -6.73 1.85 2.74
CA ASP A 75 -5.61 1.62 1.82
C ASP A 75 -5.97 2.00 0.36
N VAL A 76 -7.17 1.65 -0.10
CA VAL A 76 -7.66 2.05 -1.44
C VAL A 76 -7.76 3.57 -1.53
N ALA A 77 -8.35 4.24 -0.53
CA ALA A 77 -8.44 5.70 -0.51
C ALA A 77 -7.04 6.35 -0.50
N LEU A 78 -6.10 5.84 0.31
CA LEU A 78 -4.72 6.32 0.36
C LEU A 78 -4.05 6.23 -1.01
N GLN A 79 -4.19 5.10 -1.70
CA GLN A 79 -3.64 4.92 -3.05
C GLN A 79 -4.33 5.83 -4.07
N GLN A 80 -5.66 5.94 -4.05
CA GLN A 80 -6.40 6.79 -4.98
C GLN A 80 -5.95 8.26 -4.87
N GLU A 81 -5.95 8.81 -3.66
CA GLU A 81 -5.57 10.21 -3.44
C GLU A 81 -4.10 10.46 -3.78
N LEU A 82 -3.20 9.52 -3.43
CA LEU A 82 -1.80 9.60 -3.79
C LEU A 82 -1.61 9.61 -5.32
N LEU A 83 -2.25 8.69 -6.03
CA LEU A 83 -2.14 8.58 -7.48
C LEU A 83 -2.68 9.83 -8.20
N THR A 84 -3.81 10.37 -7.74
CA THR A 84 -4.41 11.58 -8.31
C THR A 84 -3.58 12.82 -8.00
N HIS A 85 -3.32 13.11 -6.72
CA HIS A 85 -2.74 14.40 -6.31
C HIS A 85 -1.21 14.46 -6.43
N ARG A 86 -0.53 13.30 -6.42
CA ARG A 86 0.93 13.24 -6.59
C ARG A 86 1.30 12.71 -7.95
N PHE A 87 0.72 11.61 -8.40
CA PHE A 87 1.19 10.97 -9.63
C PHE A 87 0.41 11.37 -10.88
N GLY A 88 -0.54 12.29 -10.80
CA GLY A 88 -1.24 12.87 -11.95
C GLY A 88 -2.11 11.87 -12.70
N PHE A 89 -2.58 10.82 -12.03
CA PHE A 89 -3.60 9.92 -12.57
C PHE A 89 -4.93 10.68 -12.66
N GLN A 90 -5.62 10.54 -13.78
CA GLN A 90 -6.98 11.03 -13.91
C GLN A 90 -7.91 10.13 -13.10
N SER A 91 -8.87 10.70 -12.36
CA SER A 91 -9.82 9.91 -11.56
C SER A 91 -10.62 8.92 -12.41
N SER A 92 -10.87 9.22 -13.69
CA SER A 92 -11.53 8.32 -14.65
C SER A 92 -10.69 7.10 -15.06
N ASP A 93 -9.37 7.16 -14.84
CA ASP A 93 -8.42 6.10 -15.17
C ASP A 93 -8.01 5.30 -13.91
N ILE A 94 -8.69 5.51 -12.78
CA ILE A 94 -8.55 4.73 -11.55
C ILE A 94 -9.86 3.95 -11.33
N LEU A 95 -9.81 2.64 -11.52
CA LEU A 95 -10.91 1.74 -11.19
C LEU A 95 -10.72 1.16 -9.78
N THR A 96 -11.74 1.24 -8.95
CA THR A 96 -11.74 0.68 -7.60
C THR A 96 -12.75 -0.46 -7.46
N LEU A 97 -12.36 -1.54 -6.80
CA LEU A 97 -13.26 -2.63 -6.40
C LEU A 97 -13.17 -2.80 -4.89
N THR A 98 -14.27 -2.52 -4.20
CA THR A 98 -14.30 -2.59 -2.72
C THR A 98 -15.35 -3.55 -2.21
N ASP A 99 -15.00 -4.28 -1.14
CA ASP A 99 -15.87 -5.25 -0.46
C ASP A 99 -16.68 -6.12 -1.44
N GLN A 100 -18.01 -5.99 -1.44
CA GLN A 100 -18.94 -6.81 -2.22
C GLN A 100 -18.69 -6.75 -3.74
N GLN A 101 -18.02 -5.71 -4.23
CA GLN A 101 -17.66 -5.58 -5.64
C GLN A 101 -16.46 -6.45 -6.02
N ALA A 102 -15.58 -6.74 -5.06
CA ALA A 102 -14.30 -7.41 -5.29
C ALA A 102 -14.43 -8.95 -5.29
N THR A 103 -15.34 -9.46 -6.12
CA THR A 103 -15.45 -10.89 -6.40
C THR A 103 -14.28 -11.38 -7.26
N GLN A 104 -13.98 -12.68 -7.24
CA GLN A 104 -12.93 -13.27 -8.07
C GLN A 104 -13.10 -12.87 -9.55
N GLN A 105 -14.33 -13.02 -10.05
CA GLN A 105 -14.67 -12.70 -11.43
C GLN A 105 -14.53 -11.20 -11.72
N ALA A 106 -15.06 -10.34 -10.83
CA ALA A 106 -14.97 -8.89 -11.03
C ALA A 106 -13.53 -8.37 -11.04
N ILE A 107 -12.65 -8.93 -10.20
CA ILE A 107 -11.22 -8.58 -10.19
C ILE A 107 -10.58 -8.95 -11.53
N VAL A 108 -10.84 -10.16 -12.04
CA VAL A 108 -10.31 -10.62 -13.34
C VAL A 108 -10.85 -9.77 -14.49
N ASP A 109 -12.17 -9.54 -14.52
CA ASP A 109 -12.83 -8.75 -15.56
C ASP A 109 -12.33 -7.31 -15.58
N ALA A 110 -12.18 -6.70 -14.40
CA ALA A 110 -11.61 -5.36 -14.27
C ALA A 110 -10.17 -5.33 -14.76
N PHE A 111 -9.34 -6.32 -14.40
CA PHE A 111 -7.96 -6.38 -14.88
C PHE A 111 -7.91 -6.46 -16.42
N GLN A 112 -8.73 -7.33 -17.02
CA GLN A 112 -8.79 -7.51 -18.47
C GLN A 112 -9.31 -6.26 -19.18
N ALA A 113 -10.51 -5.79 -18.83
CA ALA A 113 -11.17 -4.69 -19.53
C ALA A 113 -10.54 -3.31 -19.23
N HIS A 114 -10.03 -3.09 -18.01
CA HIS A 114 -9.48 -1.80 -17.62
C HIS A 114 -7.98 -1.70 -17.90
N LEU A 115 -7.19 -2.71 -17.55
CA LEU A 115 -5.74 -2.64 -17.69
C LEU A 115 -5.26 -3.26 -19.01
N MET A 116 -5.65 -4.50 -19.32
CA MET A 116 -5.13 -5.20 -20.50
C MET A 116 -5.62 -4.59 -21.81
N GLU A 117 -6.93 -4.36 -21.96
CA GLU A 117 -7.50 -3.86 -23.23
C GLU A 117 -7.15 -2.39 -23.51
N GLN A 118 -6.92 -1.59 -22.48
CA GLN A 118 -6.68 -0.14 -22.63
C GLN A 118 -5.22 0.25 -22.64
N ALA A 119 -4.35 -0.43 -21.89
CA ALA A 119 -2.92 -0.08 -21.84
C ALA A 119 -2.25 -0.23 -23.21
N ARG A 120 -1.35 0.68 -23.53
CA ARG A 120 -0.50 0.67 -24.71
C ARG A 120 0.98 0.73 -24.31
N PRO A 121 1.91 0.39 -25.22
CA PRO A 121 3.34 0.51 -24.93
C PRO A 121 3.70 1.93 -24.46
N GLY A 122 4.31 2.03 -23.27
CA GLY A 122 4.71 3.29 -22.65
C GLY A 122 3.71 3.88 -21.64
N ASP A 123 2.48 3.34 -21.55
CA ASP A 123 1.54 3.71 -20.50
C ASP A 123 1.96 3.16 -19.14
N VAL A 124 1.61 3.87 -18.07
CA VAL A 124 1.88 3.45 -16.69
C VAL A 124 0.69 2.68 -16.14
N VAL A 125 0.92 1.50 -15.57
CA VAL A 125 -0.12 0.68 -14.95
C VAL A 125 0.19 0.46 -13.47
N VAL A 126 -0.80 0.69 -12.62
CA VAL A 126 -0.76 0.36 -11.18
C VAL A 126 -1.82 -0.69 -10.86
N PHE A 127 -1.40 -1.77 -10.21
CA PHE A 127 -2.31 -2.74 -9.60
C PHE A 127 -2.08 -2.76 -8.09
N HIS A 128 -3.14 -2.58 -7.31
CA HIS A 128 -3.08 -2.63 -5.86
C HIS A 128 -4.09 -3.64 -5.33
N PHE A 129 -3.64 -4.53 -4.44
CA PHE A 129 -4.50 -5.44 -3.71
C PHE A 129 -4.25 -5.31 -2.20
N SER A 130 -5.30 -4.92 -1.46
CA SER A 130 -5.32 -4.91 0.01
C SER A 130 -6.45 -5.80 0.52
N GLY A 131 -6.10 -6.83 1.28
CA GLY A 131 -7.05 -7.84 1.74
C GLY A 131 -6.38 -9.05 2.37
N LEU A 132 -7.18 -10.10 2.63
CA LEU A 132 -6.68 -11.38 3.13
C LEU A 132 -5.94 -12.10 2.01
N GLY A 133 -4.80 -12.70 2.36
CA GLY A 133 -4.13 -13.70 1.54
C GLY A 133 -4.22 -15.07 2.19
N SER A 134 -3.86 -16.11 1.44
CA SER A 134 -3.85 -17.48 1.95
C SER A 134 -2.64 -18.25 1.43
N CYS A 135 -2.17 -19.18 2.26
CA CYS A 135 -1.35 -20.30 1.82
C CYS A 135 -2.28 -21.50 1.61
N VAL A 136 -2.31 -22.05 0.40
CA VAL A 136 -3.28 -23.08 0.00
C VAL A 136 -2.58 -24.33 -0.51
N LYS A 137 -3.14 -25.50 -0.21
CA LYS A 137 -2.65 -26.79 -0.67
C LYS A 137 -3.52 -27.28 -1.82
N VAL A 138 -3.09 -26.98 -3.04
CA VAL A 138 -3.84 -27.32 -4.25
C VAL A 138 -3.78 -28.83 -4.52
N GLN A 139 -4.95 -29.42 -4.72
CA GLN A 139 -5.14 -30.81 -5.11
C GLN A 139 -5.29 -30.89 -6.62
N ASN A 140 -4.63 -31.86 -7.25
CA ASN A 140 -4.82 -32.11 -8.68
C ASN A 140 -6.12 -32.92 -8.89
N PRO A 141 -6.97 -32.58 -9.86
CA PRO A 141 -8.10 -33.43 -10.22
C PRO A 141 -7.60 -34.84 -10.61
N GLY A 142 -8.16 -35.89 -10.00
CA GLY A 142 -7.93 -37.28 -10.43
C GLY A 142 -6.86 -38.10 -9.70
N ILE A 143 -6.19 -37.60 -8.66
CA ILE A 143 -5.42 -38.46 -7.73
C ILE A 143 -6.20 -38.67 -6.42
N ALA A 144 -6.06 -39.84 -5.79
CA ALA A 144 -6.89 -40.18 -4.63
C ALA A 144 -6.48 -39.34 -3.40
N LEU A 145 -7.48 -38.80 -2.66
CA LEU A 145 -7.34 -37.98 -1.44
C LEU A 145 -6.31 -38.52 -0.43
N ALA A 146 -6.19 -39.84 -0.29
CA ALA A 146 -5.27 -40.49 0.65
C ALA A 146 -3.78 -40.33 0.29
N ARG A 147 -3.43 -40.11 -0.99
CA ARG A 147 -2.03 -39.90 -1.44
C ARG A 147 -1.62 -38.42 -1.49
N PHE A 148 -2.58 -37.51 -1.35
CA PHE A 148 -2.34 -36.06 -1.51
C PHE A 148 -1.83 -35.36 -0.26
N ARG A 149 -2.26 -35.78 0.94
CA ARG A 149 -1.98 -35.04 2.18
C ARG A 149 -0.50 -34.92 2.56
N GLN A 150 0.41 -35.68 1.94
CA GLN A 150 1.82 -35.71 2.33
C GLN A 150 2.78 -34.89 1.45
N ASN A 151 2.41 -34.46 0.23
CA ASN A 151 3.37 -33.85 -0.71
C ASN A 151 2.80 -32.75 -1.66
N SER A 152 1.63 -32.18 -1.40
CA SER A 152 1.13 -31.07 -2.25
C SER A 152 1.93 -29.79 -1.99
N PRO A 153 2.48 -29.14 -3.03
CA PRO A 153 3.18 -27.87 -2.86
C PRO A 153 2.20 -26.80 -2.39
N GLU A 154 2.60 -26.08 -1.35
CA GLU A 154 1.92 -24.89 -0.89
C GLU A 154 2.00 -23.80 -1.97
N GLN A 155 0.86 -23.16 -2.21
CA GLN A 155 0.72 -22.09 -3.17
C GLN A 155 0.12 -20.87 -2.51
N ILE A 156 0.41 -19.71 -3.08
CA ILE A 156 -0.06 -18.44 -2.58
C ILE A 156 -1.33 -18.02 -3.33
N SER A 157 -2.30 -17.50 -2.61
CA SER A 157 -3.51 -16.91 -3.18
C SER A 157 -3.89 -15.59 -2.49
N PHE A 158 -4.65 -14.78 -3.23
CA PHE A 158 -5.34 -13.58 -2.77
C PHE A 158 -6.80 -13.94 -2.59
N VAL A 159 -7.42 -13.55 -1.48
CA VAL A 159 -8.78 -13.97 -1.15
C VAL A 159 -9.79 -12.90 -1.63
N PRO A 160 -10.64 -13.18 -2.63
CA PRO A 160 -11.73 -12.30 -3.02
C PRO A 160 -12.86 -12.32 -1.99
N VAL A 161 -13.80 -11.37 -2.10
CA VAL A 161 -14.92 -11.27 -1.15
C VAL A 161 -15.84 -12.49 -1.19
N ASP A 162 -15.96 -13.13 -2.35
CA ASP A 162 -16.74 -14.34 -2.59
C ASP A 162 -15.88 -15.61 -2.53
N GLY A 163 -14.72 -15.53 -1.89
CA GLY A 163 -13.82 -16.65 -1.70
C GLY A 163 -14.51 -17.86 -1.05
N LEU A 164 -14.17 -19.06 -1.50
CA LEU A 164 -14.76 -20.28 -0.96
C LEU A 164 -13.68 -21.15 -0.35
N LEU A 165 -13.93 -21.54 0.90
CA LEU A 165 -13.13 -22.56 1.57
C LEU A 165 -13.60 -23.96 1.15
N PRO A 166 -12.67 -24.84 0.75
CA PRO A 166 -12.97 -26.23 0.42
C PRO A 166 -13.59 -26.98 1.60
N THR A 167 -14.61 -27.78 1.31
CA THR A 167 -15.24 -28.74 2.24
C THR A 167 -15.13 -30.17 1.67
N GLU A 168 -15.41 -31.19 2.48
CA GLU A 168 -15.41 -32.58 1.99
C GLU A 168 -16.41 -32.80 0.85
N THR A 169 -17.56 -32.12 0.89
CA THR A 169 -18.61 -32.20 -0.12
C THR A 169 -18.41 -31.28 -1.32
N SER A 170 -17.61 -30.23 -1.17
CA SER A 170 -17.29 -29.27 -2.22
C SER A 170 -15.82 -28.85 -2.07
N PRO A 171 -14.89 -29.54 -2.74
CA PRO A 171 -13.45 -29.29 -2.58
C PRO A 171 -12.99 -28.03 -3.34
N VAL A 172 -13.90 -27.16 -3.77
CA VAL A 172 -13.59 -26.00 -4.62
C VAL A 172 -13.00 -24.87 -3.78
N LEU A 173 -11.85 -24.37 -4.24
CA LEU A 173 -11.22 -23.15 -3.77
C LEU A 173 -11.52 -22.03 -4.79
N ARG A 174 -12.12 -20.93 -4.32
CA ARG A 174 -12.40 -19.72 -5.15
C ARG A 174 -11.57 -18.53 -4.69
N ASP A 175 -10.27 -18.75 -4.54
CA ASP A 175 -9.35 -17.63 -4.35
C ASP A 175 -8.81 -17.17 -5.72
N LEU A 176 -8.09 -16.05 -5.78
CA LEU A 176 -7.28 -15.70 -6.95
C LEU A 176 -5.85 -16.21 -6.73
N MET A 177 -5.42 -17.23 -7.47
CA MET A 177 -4.09 -17.81 -7.33
C MET A 177 -3.00 -16.80 -7.76
N ALA A 178 -1.88 -16.79 -7.05
CA ALA A 178 -0.74 -15.92 -7.39
C ALA A 178 -0.24 -16.15 -8.83
N GLU A 179 -0.28 -17.40 -9.32
CA GLU A 179 0.05 -17.75 -10.70
C GLU A 179 -0.83 -17.02 -11.72
N THR A 180 -2.14 -16.94 -11.45
CA THR A 180 -3.10 -16.21 -12.28
C THR A 180 -2.71 -14.74 -12.38
N LEU A 181 -2.33 -14.11 -11.26
CA LEU A 181 -1.85 -12.73 -11.26
C LEU A 181 -0.58 -12.56 -12.11
N VAL A 182 0.40 -13.46 -12.03
CA VAL A 182 1.62 -13.38 -12.85
C VAL A 182 1.28 -13.40 -14.34
N TRP A 183 0.41 -14.31 -14.76
CA TRP A 183 -0.03 -14.39 -16.16
C TRP A 183 -0.83 -13.16 -16.60
N LEU A 184 -1.67 -12.60 -15.73
CA LEU A 184 -2.37 -11.35 -15.99
C LEU A 184 -1.39 -10.19 -16.21
N LEU A 185 -0.40 -10.03 -15.34
CA LEU A 185 0.65 -9.01 -15.47
C LEU A 185 1.47 -9.18 -16.75
N GLN A 186 1.82 -10.42 -17.13
CA GLN A 186 2.52 -10.73 -18.39
C GLN A 186 1.73 -10.42 -19.65
N SER A 187 0.40 -10.35 -19.52
CA SER A 187 -0.50 -10.09 -20.65
C SER A 187 -0.71 -8.59 -20.91
N LEU A 188 -0.16 -7.71 -20.07
CA LEU A 188 -0.22 -6.26 -20.27
C LEU A 188 0.67 -5.82 -21.44
N HIS A 189 0.20 -4.83 -22.20
CA HIS A 189 0.92 -4.27 -23.36
C HIS A 189 1.94 -3.19 -22.99
N THR A 190 2.32 -3.08 -21.72
CA THR A 190 3.32 -2.13 -21.23
C THR A 190 4.29 -2.80 -20.26
N GLU A 191 5.52 -2.31 -20.21
CA GLU A 191 6.53 -2.74 -19.23
C GLU A 191 6.51 -1.88 -17.95
N GLN A 192 5.79 -0.74 -17.98
CA GLN A 192 5.74 0.25 -16.91
C GLN A 192 4.66 -0.12 -15.88
N ILE A 193 4.86 -1.25 -15.20
CA ILE A 193 3.90 -1.83 -14.26
C ILE A 193 4.39 -1.64 -12.81
N THR A 194 3.51 -1.23 -11.90
CA THR A 194 3.75 -1.28 -10.46
C THR A 194 2.63 -2.05 -9.77
N THR A 195 3.00 -3.09 -9.04
CA THR A 195 2.08 -3.92 -8.26
C THR A 195 2.34 -3.72 -6.77
N LEU A 196 1.31 -3.34 -6.01
CA LEU A 196 1.36 -3.22 -4.54
C LEU A 196 0.46 -4.29 -3.91
N LEU A 197 1.06 -5.18 -3.12
CA LEU A 197 0.38 -6.27 -2.43
C LEU A 197 0.44 -6.03 -0.93
N ASP A 198 -0.63 -5.47 -0.37
CA ASP A 198 -0.81 -5.30 1.07
C ASP A 198 -1.65 -6.44 1.65
N THR A 199 -1.06 -7.63 1.58
CA THR A 199 -1.68 -8.90 1.96
C THR A 199 -0.64 -9.87 2.50
N GLY A 200 -1.06 -10.86 3.30
CA GLY A 200 -0.17 -11.82 3.94
C GLY A 200 -0.54 -13.25 3.62
N HIS A 201 0.44 -14.15 3.70
CA HIS A 201 0.24 -15.56 3.34
C HIS A 201 0.72 -16.56 4.39
N THR A 202 1.24 -16.06 5.52
CA THR A 202 1.72 -16.91 6.60
C THR A 202 0.55 -17.40 7.47
N THR A 203 0.49 -18.70 7.73
CA THR A 203 -0.56 -19.34 8.51
C THR A 203 -0.14 -19.46 9.97
N LEU A 204 -0.82 -18.73 10.88
CA LEU A 204 -0.46 -18.69 12.30
C LEU A 204 -1.51 -19.29 13.26
N GLY A 205 -2.68 -19.72 12.76
CA GLY A 205 -3.77 -20.19 13.61
C GLY A 205 -4.41 -19.11 14.49
N ARG A 206 -4.11 -17.83 14.23
CA ARG A 206 -4.63 -16.66 14.96
C ARG A 206 -4.82 -15.48 14.01
N THR A 207 -5.68 -14.54 14.40
CA THR A 207 -6.02 -13.35 13.62
C THR A 207 -5.35 -12.07 14.14
N LEU A 208 -4.72 -12.14 15.32
CA LEU A 208 -4.01 -11.02 15.94
C LEU A 208 -2.54 -11.36 16.18
N GLN A 209 -1.67 -10.37 15.96
CA GLN A 209 -0.29 -10.33 16.41
C GLN A 209 -0.16 -9.15 17.38
N GLY A 210 -0.29 -9.44 18.68
CA GLY A 210 -0.44 -8.39 19.69
C GLY A 210 -1.72 -7.58 19.47
N ASN A 211 -1.60 -6.27 19.22
CA ASN A 211 -2.74 -5.41 18.90
C ASN A 211 -2.97 -5.23 17.39
N LEU A 212 -2.16 -5.88 16.54
CA LEU A 212 -2.23 -5.78 15.09
C LEU A 212 -3.09 -6.90 14.50
N HIS A 213 -3.91 -6.59 13.51
CA HIS A 213 -4.71 -7.60 12.79
C HIS A 213 -3.89 -8.21 11.66
N ILE A 214 -3.91 -9.53 11.55
CA ILE A 214 -3.16 -10.28 10.55
C ILE A 214 -3.97 -10.34 9.25
N ARG A 215 -3.32 -10.02 8.12
CA ARG A 215 -3.90 -10.00 6.76
C ARG A 215 -3.76 -11.32 6.01
N SER A 216 -3.82 -12.44 6.73
CA SER A 216 -3.82 -13.79 6.17
C SER A 216 -4.91 -14.63 6.81
N ARG A 217 -5.40 -15.63 6.09
CA ARG A 217 -6.27 -16.65 6.70
C ARG A 217 -5.51 -17.37 7.83
N PRO A 218 -6.18 -17.69 8.95
CA PRO A 218 -5.54 -18.38 10.07
C PRO A 218 -5.24 -19.86 9.76
N ASN A 219 -5.86 -20.44 8.73
CA ASN A 219 -5.71 -21.81 8.28
C ASN A 219 -5.01 -21.90 6.90
N ALA A 220 -4.61 -23.12 6.52
CA ALA A 220 -4.04 -23.42 5.20
C ALA A 220 -4.98 -24.38 4.45
N PRO A 221 -6.02 -23.86 3.76
CA PRO A 221 -7.04 -24.70 3.16
C PRO A 221 -6.46 -25.60 2.07
N SER A 222 -7.06 -26.78 1.91
CA SER A 222 -6.69 -27.73 0.86
C SER A 222 -7.89 -28.06 -0.02
N GLY A 223 -7.74 -27.83 -1.33
CA GLY A 223 -8.82 -28.05 -2.29
C GLY A 223 -8.33 -27.91 -3.73
N GLN A 224 -9.28 -27.89 -4.65
CA GLN A 224 -9.07 -27.78 -6.08
C GLN A 224 -9.39 -26.36 -6.53
N VAL A 225 -8.52 -25.78 -7.36
CA VAL A 225 -8.77 -24.48 -8.00
C VAL A 225 -10.07 -24.57 -8.80
N SER A 226 -10.92 -23.55 -8.68
CA SER A 226 -12.18 -23.45 -9.41
C SER A 226 -12.01 -23.71 -10.91
N GLU A 227 -13.02 -24.32 -11.54
CA GLU A 227 -12.96 -24.64 -12.97
C GLU A 227 -12.81 -23.37 -13.84
N SER A 228 -13.51 -22.29 -13.48
CA SER A 228 -13.41 -20.99 -14.15
C SER A 228 -11.97 -20.46 -14.16
N GLU A 229 -11.30 -20.47 -13.00
CA GLU A 229 -9.91 -20.03 -12.92
C GLU A 229 -8.94 -20.98 -13.63
N ARG A 230 -9.17 -22.29 -13.58
CA ARG A 230 -8.34 -23.25 -14.34
C ARG A 230 -8.41 -22.98 -15.85
N LEU A 231 -9.61 -22.73 -16.38
CA LEU A 231 -9.81 -22.40 -17.78
C LEU A 231 -9.14 -21.06 -18.15
N LEU A 232 -9.23 -20.07 -17.27
CA LEU A 232 -8.52 -18.79 -17.41
C LEU A 232 -7.00 -18.98 -17.47
N GLN A 233 -6.43 -19.77 -16.55
CA GLN A 233 -4.98 -20.07 -16.55
C GLN A 233 -4.54 -20.79 -17.83
N GLU A 234 -5.34 -21.73 -18.34
CA GLU A 234 -5.06 -22.41 -19.61
C GLU A 234 -5.07 -21.43 -20.80
N HIS A 235 -6.01 -20.48 -20.81
CA HIS A 235 -6.08 -19.43 -21.83
C HIS A 235 -4.85 -18.51 -21.76
N LEU A 236 -4.55 -17.96 -20.58
CA LEU A 236 -3.44 -17.03 -20.39
C LEU A 236 -2.08 -17.69 -20.65
N SER A 237 -1.90 -18.95 -20.25
CA SER A 237 -0.66 -19.70 -20.52
C SER A 237 -0.42 -19.86 -22.03
N ARG A 238 -1.47 -20.12 -22.83
CA ARG A 238 -1.36 -20.18 -24.29
C ARG A 238 -1.07 -18.82 -24.92
N GLN A 239 -1.71 -17.76 -24.41
CA GLN A 239 -1.54 -16.40 -24.89
C GLN A 239 -0.11 -15.88 -24.65
N THR A 240 0.39 -16.03 -23.43
CA THR A 240 1.74 -15.59 -23.01
C THR A 240 2.86 -16.52 -23.46
N ARG A 241 2.52 -17.79 -23.79
CA ARG A 241 3.47 -18.88 -24.07
C ARG A 241 4.39 -19.18 -22.89
N VAL A 242 3.92 -18.95 -21.66
CA VAL A 242 4.64 -19.22 -20.41
C VAL A 242 3.95 -20.38 -19.68
N SER A 243 4.75 -21.40 -19.32
CA SER A 243 4.26 -22.59 -18.61
C SER A 243 3.99 -22.29 -17.12
N ARG A 244 3.21 -23.16 -16.47
CA ARG A 244 2.93 -23.04 -15.03
C ARG A 244 4.20 -23.14 -14.19
N GLU A 245 5.14 -24.01 -14.56
CA GLU A 245 6.43 -24.16 -13.87
C GLU A 245 7.26 -22.88 -13.96
N GLN A 246 7.25 -22.21 -15.12
CA GLN A 246 7.93 -20.94 -15.32
C GLN A 246 7.32 -19.83 -14.45
N VAL A 247 5.98 -19.73 -14.41
CA VAL A 247 5.28 -18.77 -13.54
C VAL A 247 5.58 -19.01 -12.06
N ARG A 248 5.57 -20.26 -11.61
CA ARG A 248 5.96 -20.61 -10.23
C ARG A 248 7.37 -20.17 -9.90
N SER A 249 8.30 -20.44 -10.81
CA SER A 249 9.70 -20.03 -10.68
C SER A 249 9.83 -18.50 -10.60
N GLN A 250 9.09 -17.75 -11.42
CA GLN A 250 9.08 -16.29 -11.39
C GLN A 250 8.56 -15.74 -10.07
N TRP A 251 7.47 -16.29 -9.54
CA TRP A 251 6.96 -15.89 -8.22
C TRP A 251 8.00 -16.16 -7.12
N GLN A 252 8.55 -17.37 -7.08
CA GLN A 252 9.53 -17.78 -6.06
C GLN A 252 10.84 -16.98 -6.12
N SER A 253 11.28 -16.60 -7.32
CA SER A 253 12.48 -15.78 -7.52
C SER A 253 12.21 -14.26 -7.43
N GLY A 254 10.95 -13.84 -7.29
CA GLY A 254 10.56 -12.43 -7.31
C GLY A 254 10.73 -11.76 -8.69
N GLN A 255 10.88 -12.53 -9.78
CA GLN A 255 11.08 -11.99 -11.14
C GLN A 255 9.75 -11.77 -11.87
N LEU A 256 8.84 -11.04 -11.24
CA LEU A 256 7.52 -10.69 -11.80
C LEU A 256 7.62 -9.50 -12.78
N PRO A 257 6.69 -9.34 -13.75
CA PRO A 257 6.68 -8.19 -14.65
C PRO A 257 6.56 -6.86 -13.89
N GLY A 258 7.40 -5.89 -14.24
CA GLY A 258 7.45 -4.57 -13.60
C GLY A 258 7.92 -4.61 -12.15
N LEU A 259 7.57 -3.56 -11.40
CA LEU A 259 7.91 -3.41 -9.99
C LEU A 259 6.86 -4.07 -9.10
N VAL A 260 7.28 -4.85 -8.09
CA VAL A 260 6.38 -5.45 -7.11
C VAL A 260 6.78 -5.07 -5.70
N LEU A 261 5.85 -4.45 -4.98
CA LEU A 261 5.93 -4.07 -3.58
C LEU A 261 5.05 -5.01 -2.77
N SER A 262 5.64 -5.78 -1.87
CA SER A 262 4.88 -6.68 -0.98
C SER A 262 5.02 -6.24 0.47
N ALA A 263 3.94 -6.30 1.24
CA ALA A 263 3.90 -5.85 2.63
C ALA A 263 4.78 -6.65 3.59
N ALA A 264 5.14 -7.87 3.23
CA ALA A 264 6.02 -8.73 3.99
C ALA A 264 6.86 -9.63 3.07
N SER A 265 8.04 -10.04 3.55
CA SER A 265 8.84 -11.06 2.89
C SER A 265 8.19 -12.45 3.04
N PRO A 266 8.62 -13.49 2.28
CA PRO A 266 8.10 -14.83 2.47
C PRO A 266 8.21 -15.31 3.93
N ASN A 267 7.17 -16.00 4.42
CA ASN A 267 7.05 -16.52 5.80
C ASN A 267 6.99 -15.46 6.92
N GLN A 268 6.75 -14.19 6.57
CA GLN A 268 6.50 -13.12 7.54
C GLN A 268 5.01 -12.79 7.65
N VAL A 269 4.63 -12.09 8.72
CA VAL A 269 3.25 -11.63 8.90
C VAL A 269 3.05 -10.33 8.13
N THR A 270 1.85 -10.19 7.56
CA THR A 270 1.37 -8.89 7.08
C THR A 270 0.27 -8.44 8.03
N THR A 271 0.32 -7.19 8.47
CA THR A 271 -0.62 -6.68 9.46
C THR A 271 -1.21 -5.32 9.10
N GLU A 272 -2.40 -5.05 9.64
CA GLU A 272 -2.98 -3.72 9.77
C GLU A 272 -3.07 -3.29 11.23
N VAL A 273 -3.10 -1.97 11.40
CA VAL A 273 -3.21 -1.33 12.71
C VAL A 273 -4.43 -0.44 12.73
N GLN A 274 -5.05 -0.37 13.91
CA GLN A 274 -6.16 0.52 14.20
C GLN A 274 -5.65 1.72 14.99
N TRP A 275 -5.89 2.92 14.46
CA TRP A 275 -5.66 4.20 15.14
C TRP A 275 -6.99 4.87 15.47
N ASN A 276 -6.94 6.03 16.13
CA ASN A 276 -8.13 6.81 16.42
C ASN A 276 -8.77 7.38 15.14
N GLY A 277 -9.88 6.76 14.72
CA GLY A 277 -10.71 7.22 13.61
C GLY A 277 -10.39 6.60 12.24
N PHE A 278 -9.36 5.75 12.13
CA PHE A 278 -9.05 5.02 10.90
C PHE A 278 -8.18 3.78 11.19
N SER A 279 -8.14 2.85 10.23
CA SER A 279 -7.22 1.70 10.23
C SER A 279 -6.56 1.61 8.87
N ALA A 280 -5.36 1.04 8.77
CA ALA A 280 -4.70 0.85 7.47
C ALA A 280 -3.66 -0.27 7.54
N GLY A 281 -3.28 -0.77 6.37
CA GLY A 281 -2.12 -1.65 6.23
C GLY A 281 -0.85 -0.92 6.61
N LEU A 282 0.01 -1.57 7.39
CA LEU A 282 1.25 -0.93 7.84
C LEU A 282 2.13 -0.50 6.67
N LEU A 283 2.23 -1.34 5.62
CA LEU A 283 2.99 -0.97 4.43
C LEU A 283 2.31 0.20 3.72
N THR A 284 1.01 0.07 3.39
CA THR A 284 0.33 1.09 2.57
C THR A 284 0.40 2.46 3.23
N TYR A 285 0.11 2.56 4.52
CA TYR A 285 0.15 3.85 5.20
C TYR A 285 1.58 4.43 5.28
N ALA A 286 2.57 3.60 5.68
CA ALA A 286 3.95 4.04 5.74
C ALA A 286 4.47 4.48 4.37
N LEU A 287 4.15 3.75 3.31
CA LEU A 287 4.55 4.08 1.95
C LEU A 287 3.88 5.37 1.46
N THR A 288 2.58 5.52 1.67
CA THR A 288 1.84 6.73 1.31
C THR A 288 2.48 7.95 1.96
N GLN A 289 2.80 7.87 3.25
CA GLN A 289 3.49 8.95 3.95
C GLN A 289 4.80 9.37 3.25
N GLN A 290 5.65 8.39 2.92
CA GLN A 290 6.94 8.67 2.28
C GLN A 290 6.78 9.23 0.87
N LEU A 291 5.76 8.79 0.13
CA LEU A 291 5.48 9.27 -1.23
C LEU A 291 4.85 10.67 -1.24
N TRP A 292 4.10 11.05 -0.21
CA TRP A 292 3.63 12.43 -0.01
C TRP A 292 4.77 13.40 0.32
N CYS A 293 5.77 13.00 1.11
CA CYS A 293 6.90 13.90 1.37
C CYS A 293 8.03 13.83 0.31
N THR A 294 7.87 13.04 -0.75
CA THR A 294 8.88 12.87 -1.80
C THR A 294 9.07 14.17 -2.59
N THR A 295 10.31 14.52 -2.87
CA THR A 295 10.73 15.63 -3.74
C THR A 295 11.44 15.10 -4.99
N PRO A 296 11.67 15.89 -6.06
CA PRO A 296 12.40 15.44 -7.24
C PRO A 296 13.78 14.80 -6.96
N ALA A 297 14.43 15.17 -5.85
CA ALA A 297 15.73 14.62 -5.46
C ALA A 297 15.64 13.29 -4.68
N THR A 298 14.43 12.88 -4.27
CA THR A 298 14.21 11.69 -3.43
C THR A 298 14.05 10.45 -4.31
N THR A 299 14.85 9.42 -4.06
CA THR A 299 14.74 8.17 -4.81
C THR A 299 13.65 7.27 -4.20
N LEU A 300 13.01 6.44 -5.03
CA LEU A 300 12.05 5.44 -4.51
C LEU A 300 12.69 4.54 -3.46
N TYR A 301 13.92 4.07 -3.69
CA TYR A 301 14.59 3.18 -2.75
C TYR A 301 14.73 3.82 -1.37
N PHE A 302 14.99 5.13 -1.31
CA PHE A 302 14.98 5.87 -0.06
C PHE A 302 13.58 5.89 0.58
N SER A 303 12.54 6.27 -0.16
CA SER A 303 11.16 6.28 0.35
C SER A 303 10.71 4.90 0.84
N LEU A 304 11.08 3.83 0.13
CA LEU A 304 10.79 2.45 0.54
C LEU A 304 11.59 2.03 1.77
N GLY A 305 12.86 2.41 1.86
CA GLY A 305 13.68 2.16 3.04
C GLY A 305 13.07 2.81 4.29
N GLN A 306 12.61 4.06 4.15
CA GLN A 306 11.95 4.78 5.25
C GLN A 306 10.59 4.15 5.61
N ALA A 307 9.80 3.73 4.62
CA ALA A 307 8.55 3.01 4.86
C ALA A 307 8.82 1.68 5.60
N ALA A 308 9.84 0.92 5.20
CA ALA A 308 10.23 -0.32 5.87
C ALA A 308 10.70 -0.08 7.32
N VAL A 309 11.39 1.03 7.60
CA VAL A 309 11.74 1.43 8.97
C VAL A 309 10.48 1.70 9.80
N ALA A 310 9.51 2.43 9.26
CA ALA A 310 8.25 2.72 9.96
C ALA A 310 7.42 1.44 10.24
N VAL A 311 7.35 0.53 9.27
CA VAL A 311 6.71 -0.78 9.46
C VAL A 311 7.41 -1.56 10.58
N ARG A 312 8.74 -1.63 10.55
CA ARG A 312 9.54 -2.33 11.56
C ARG A 312 9.41 -1.74 12.97
N GLN A 313 9.23 -0.42 13.09
CA GLN A 313 8.98 0.23 14.39
C GLN A 313 7.67 -0.23 15.03
N THR A 314 6.69 -0.64 14.22
CA THR A 314 5.36 -1.04 14.71
C THR A 314 5.22 -2.57 14.83
N ALA A 315 5.59 -3.32 13.78
CA ALA A 315 5.45 -4.78 13.72
C ALA A 315 6.72 -5.56 14.11
N GLY A 316 7.83 -4.87 14.39
CA GLY A 316 9.10 -5.52 14.70
C GLY A 316 9.70 -6.22 13.46
N ILE A 317 10.45 -7.30 13.70
CA ILE A 317 11.07 -8.10 12.63
C ILE A 317 10.08 -9.08 11.96
N GLU A 318 8.86 -9.16 12.47
CA GLU A 318 7.82 -10.08 11.99
C GLU A 318 7.26 -9.65 10.63
N GLN A 319 7.39 -8.36 10.28
CA GLN A 319 6.98 -7.81 8.99
C GLN A 319 8.08 -6.92 8.39
N ILE A 320 8.66 -7.35 7.27
CA ILE A 320 9.64 -6.59 6.51
C ILE A 320 9.16 -6.47 5.07
N PRO A 321 8.78 -5.27 4.60
CA PRO A 321 8.38 -5.05 3.22
C PRO A 321 9.48 -5.44 2.23
N SER A 322 9.08 -5.95 1.07
CA SER A 322 10.02 -6.37 0.02
C SER A 322 9.74 -5.68 -1.31
N LEU A 323 10.82 -5.35 -2.02
CA LEU A 323 10.80 -4.85 -3.38
C LEU A 323 11.38 -5.91 -4.31
N THR A 324 10.58 -6.38 -5.26
CA THR A 324 10.98 -7.38 -6.27
C THR A 324 10.53 -6.93 -7.67
N GLY A 325 10.77 -7.76 -8.68
CA GLY A 325 10.28 -7.55 -10.04
C GLY A 325 11.36 -7.34 -11.10
N GLN A 326 10.93 -7.29 -12.36
CA GLN A 326 11.77 -7.06 -13.55
C GLN A 326 11.76 -5.58 -13.91
N GLN A 327 12.92 -5.05 -14.34
CA GLN A 327 13.13 -3.63 -14.66
C GLN A 327 12.76 -2.68 -13.50
N VAL A 328 13.73 -2.38 -12.62
CA VAL A 328 13.56 -1.42 -11.50
C VAL A 328 13.49 0.05 -11.98
N SER A 329 13.28 0.29 -13.29
CA SER A 329 13.02 1.62 -13.83
C SER A 329 11.55 1.95 -13.57
N LEU A 330 11.33 2.71 -12.50
CA LEU A 330 10.04 3.18 -12.05
C LEU A 330 9.14 3.77 -13.14
N ALA A 331 7.97 3.15 -13.31
CA ALA A 331 6.82 3.74 -13.99
C ALA A 331 6.19 4.91 -13.22
N ILE A 332 6.28 4.88 -11.88
CA ILE A 332 5.77 5.93 -10.99
C ILE A 332 6.75 7.13 -10.89
N ALA A 333 8.00 7.01 -11.40
CA ALA A 333 9.06 8.01 -11.23
C ALA A 333 9.24 9.00 -12.38
N ASP A 334 8.21 9.25 -13.18
CA ASP A 334 7.94 10.65 -13.55
C ASP A 334 7.40 11.39 -12.30
N ALA A 335 8.10 11.25 -11.17
CA ALA A 335 7.75 11.74 -9.85
C ALA A 335 7.89 13.26 -9.87
N THR A 336 6.73 13.88 -9.97
CA THR A 336 6.39 15.20 -9.44
C THR A 336 7.50 16.23 -9.52
N SER A 337 7.41 17.15 -10.48
CA SER A 337 7.92 18.51 -10.30
C SER A 337 7.26 19.25 -9.12
N LEU A 338 6.30 18.60 -8.44
CA LEU A 338 5.61 19.12 -7.27
C LEU A 338 6.52 19.12 -6.04
N PRO A 339 6.39 20.14 -5.19
CA PRO A 339 7.03 20.17 -3.87
C PRO A 339 6.49 19.06 -2.94
N SER A 340 7.20 18.81 -1.84
CA SER A 340 6.73 17.96 -0.74
C SER A 340 5.41 18.49 -0.18
N ALA A 341 4.48 17.62 0.20
CA ALA A 341 3.21 18.01 0.80
C ALA A 341 2.78 16.97 1.83
N ASP A 342 1.95 17.38 2.79
CA ASP A 342 1.42 16.50 3.83
C ASP A 342 -0.04 16.11 3.57
N GLY A 343 -0.65 16.70 2.55
CA GLY A 343 -2.04 16.47 2.16
C GLY A 343 -2.54 17.49 1.16
N PHE A 344 -3.86 17.62 1.06
CA PHE A 344 -4.51 18.58 0.18
C PHE A 344 -5.85 19.11 0.73
N ILE A 345 -6.37 20.17 0.13
CA ILE A 345 -7.72 20.71 0.39
C ILE A 345 -8.76 19.81 -0.28
N ALA A 346 -9.49 19.02 0.51
CA ALA A 346 -10.50 18.09 0.02
C ALA A 346 -11.86 18.78 -0.26
N ALA A 347 -12.24 19.75 0.57
CA ALA A 347 -13.48 20.50 0.38
C ALA A 347 -13.39 21.90 1.02
N LEU A 348 -14.27 22.79 0.56
CA LEU A 348 -14.47 24.14 1.11
C LEU A 348 -15.91 24.24 1.62
N ASP A 349 -16.10 24.63 2.87
CA ASP A 349 -17.43 24.73 3.49
C ASP A 349 -17.98 26.17 3.43
N GLU A 350 -17.16 27.15 3.82
CA GLU A 350 -17.42 28.60 3.85
C GLU A 350 -16.12 29.34 3.47
N GLU A 351 -16.16 30.66 3.22
CA GLU A 351 -14.97 31.43 2.75
C GLU A 351 -13.71 31.22 3.62
N ASP A 352 -13.88 31.03 4.94
CA ASP A 352 -12.78 30.86 5.89
C ASP A 352 -12.54 29.40 6.34
N LYS A 353 -13.33 28.42 5.89
CA LYS A 353 -13.31 27.04 6.40
C LYS A 353 -12.97 26.04 5.31
N ALA A 354 -11.96 25.23 5.56
CA ALA A 354 -11.51 24.18 4.64
C ALA A 354 -11.43 22.82 5.34
N GLN A 355 -11.78 21.78 4.61
CA GLN A 355 -11.54 20.40 5.00
C GLN A 355 -10.28 19.91 4.30
N LEU A 356 -9.32 19.42 5.07
CA LEU A 356 -8.05 18.90 4.58
C LEU A 356 -8.03 17.38 4.74
N TRP A 357 -7.39 16.70 3.79
CA TRP A 357 -7.03 15.30 3.91
C TRP A 357 -5.53 15.19 4.12
N LEU A 358 -5.09 14.68 5.27
CA LEU A 358 -3.69 14.78 5.74
C LEU A 358 -3.03 13.40 5.95
N ALA A 359 -3.00 12.58 4.91
CA ALA A 359 -2.36 11.25 4.99
C ALA A 359 -0.84 11.25 4.76
N GLY A 360 -0.23 12.41 4.45
CA GLY A 360 1.22 12.55 4.40
C GLY A 360 1.87 12.68 5.78
N LEU A 361 1.08 12.87 6.84
CA LEU A 361 1.56 12.92 8.22
C LEU A 361 1.66 11.51 8.83
N PRO A 362 2.58 11.26 9.77
CA PRO A 362 2.59 10.02 10.53
C PRO A 362 1.33 9.88 11.40
N ALA A 363 0.83 8.65 11.58
CA ALA A 363 -0.41 8.39 12.32
C ALA A 363 -0.32 8.85 13.78
N THR A 364 0.80 8.61 14.44
CA THR A 364 1.04 9.05 15.83
C THR A 364 0.99 10.56 15.98
N VAL A 365 1.32 11.31 14.92
CA VAL A 365 1.17 12.77 14.86
C VAL A 365 -0.29 13.16 14.64
N VAL A 366 -0.98 12.50 13.71
CA VAL A 366 -2.42 12.70 13.45
C VAL A 366 -3.24 12.53 14.73
N GLU A 367 -2.98 11.49 15.52
CA GLU A 367 -3.70 11.22 16.77
C GLU A 367 -3.54 12.34 17.81
N ASN A 368 -2.39 12.99 17.83
CA ASN A 368 -2.04 14.01 18.81
C ASN A 368 -2.04 15.43 18.23
N TYR A 369 -2.62 15.63 17.05
CA TYR A 369 -2.60 16.92 16.38
C TYR A 369 -3.50 17.94 17.10
N GLY A 370 -2.90 19.04 17.57
CA GLY A 370 -3.60 20.15 18.20
C GLY A 370 -4.02 21.23 17.21
N ALA A 371 -3.99 22.49 17.64
CA ALA A 371 -4.28 23.67 16.82
C ALA A 371 -3.12 24.08 15.89
N SER A 372 -2.47 23.08 15.29
CA SER A 372 -1.36 23.21 14.33
C SER A 372 -1.74 24.08 13.12
N LEU A 373 -0.73 24.62 12.45
CA LEU A 373 -0.87 25.45 11.25
C LEU A 373 -0.32 24.72 10.03
N LEU A 374 -1.12 24.68 8.98
CA LEU A 374 -0.71 24.22 7.66
C LEU A 374 -0.65 25.40 6.70
N GLU A 375 0.32 25.40 5.81
CA GLU A 375 0.41 26.34 4.71
C GLU A 375 -0.12 25.71 3.44
N VAL A 376 -0.90 26.49 2.68
CA VAL A 376 -1.38 26.10 1.35
C VAL A 376 -0.31 26.45 0.33
N GLN A 377 0.09 25.48 -0.49
CA GLN A 377 1.09 25.71 -1.52
C GLN A 377 0.49 26.50 -2.67
N ALA A 378 0.86 27.77 -2.77
CA ALA A 378 0.42 28.69 -3.82
C ALA A 378 1.59 29.54 -4.33
N GLU A 379 1.43 30.16 -5.51
CA GLU A 379 2.36 31.17 -5.99
C GLU A 379 2.14 32.48 -5.20
N GLY A 380 3.11 32.88 -4.38
CA GLY A 380 3.08 34.11 -3.57
C GLY A 380 2.90 33.86 -2.07
N ASP A 381 2.27 34.82 -1.38
CA ASP A 381 1.99 34.69 0.06
C ASP A 381 0.96 33.58 0.29
N SER A 382 1.42 32.56 1.01
CA SER A 382 0.69 31.31 1.18
C SER A 382 -0.22 31.39 2.42
N PRO A 383 -1.54 31.18 2.27
CA PRO A 383 -2.45 31.26 3.41
C PRO A 383 -2.18 30.16 4.43
N LEU A 384 -2.32 30.50 5.71
CA LEU A 384 -2.20 29.56 6.82
C LEU A 384 -3.58 29.08 7.27
N LEU A 385 -3.73 27.77 7.41
CA LEU A 385 -4.92 27.08 7.90
C LEU A 385 -4.66 26.53 9.30
N GLN A 386 -5.43 27.00 10.27
CA GLN A 386 -5.38 26.50 11.64
C GLN A 386 -6.34 25.33 11.84
N VAL A 387 -5.83 24.22 12.36
CA VAL A 387 -6.64 23.05 12.70
C VAL A 387 -7.62 23.36 13.84
N ARG A 388 -8.87 22.96 13.66
CA ARG A 388 -9.95 23.11 14.66
C ARG A 388 -10.45 21.77 15.18
N SER A 389 -10.58 20.79 14.31
CA SER A 389 -10.99 19.44 14.67
C SER A 389 -10.47 18.44 13.64
N ARG A 390 -10.46 17.16 14.01
CA ARG A 390 -10.00 16.06 13.16
C ARG A 390 -10.88 14.84 13.41
N GLU A 391 -11.08 14.06 12.36
CA GLU A 391 -11.72 12.76 12.39
C GLU A 391 -10.96 11.85 11.43
N GLY A 392 -10.17 10.92 11.99
CA GLY A 392 -9.22 10.12 11.23
C GLY A 392 -8.23 11.01 10.45
N LEU A 393 -8.20 10.86 9.12
CA LEU A 393 -7.33 11.61 8.20
C LEU A 393 -7.94 12.92 7.72
N THR A 394 -9.18 13.23 8.11
CA THR A 394 -9.92 14.44 7.70
C THR A 394 -9.83 15.50 8.78
N PHE A 395 -9.39 16.70 8.41
CA PHE A 395 -9.16 17.82 9.32
C PHE A 395 -10.02 19.00 8.92
N LYS A 396 -10.79 19.54 9.86
CA LYS A 396 -11.48 20.82 9.67
C LYS A 396 -10.59 21.94 10.14
N THR A 397 -10.41 22.93 9.27
CA THR A 397 -9.50 24.04 9.49
C THR A 397 -10.19 25.38 9.30
N ARG A 398 -9.56 26.43 9.80
CA ARG A 398 -9.98 27.81 9.57
C ARG A 398 -8.79 28.64 9.10
N LEU A 399 -9.02 29.52 8.13
CA LEU A 399 -8.05 30.48 7.66
C LEU A 399 -7.58 31.37 8.83
N SER A 400 -6.27 31.46 8.99
CA SER A 400 -5.60 32.29 9.98
C SER A 400 -5.17 33.58 9.30
N ALA A 401 -6.06 34.58 9.27
CA ALA A 401 -5.87 35.97 8.84
C ALA A 401 -4.69 36.20 7.87
N ALA A 402 -4.94 36.05 6.57
CA ALA A 402 -4.00 36.45 5.53
C ALA A 402 -4.65 37.56 4.68
N GLU A 403 -4.31 38.81 4.94
CA GLU A 403 -4.69 39.92 4.07
C GLU A 403 -3.99 39.77 2.71
N GLY A 404 -4.75 39.63 1.63
CA GLY A 404 -4.21 39.54 0.27
C GLY A 404 -3.86 38.13 -0.25
N ALA A 405 -4.19 37.06 0.49
CA ALA A 405 -3.99 35.70 0.00
C ALA A 405 -4.96 35.35 -1.15
N SER A 406 -4.46 34.56 -2.11
CA SER A 406 -5.29 33.98 -3.18
C SER A 406 -6.42 33.12 -2.59
N PRO A 407 -7.60 33.07 -3.22
CA PRO A 407 -8.71 32.26 -2.75
C PRO A 407 -8.34 30.77 -2.75
N LEU A 408 -8.82 30.06 -1.73
CA LEU A 408 -8.60 28.62 -1.60
C LEU A 408 -9.31 27.85 -2.71
N GLN A 409 -8.70 26.76 -3.17
CA GLN A 409 -9.24 25.86 -4.19
C GLN A 409 -9.07 24.40 -3.77
N VAL A 410 -10.08 23.59 -4.08
CA VAL A 410 -10.03 22.13 -3.88
C VAL A 410 -8.88 21.54 -4.71
N GLY A 411 -8.14 20.62 -4.10
CA GLY A 411 -6.97 19.98 -4.71
C GLY A 411 -5.64 20.70 -4.50
N GLN A 412 -5.64 21.92 -3.93
CA GLN A 412 -4.38 22.57 -3.53
C GLN A 412 -3.66 21.74 -2.46
N LEU A 413 -2.35 21.57 -2.65
CA LEU A 413 -1.50 20.86 -1.71
C LEU A 413 -1.29 21.71 -0.45
N VAL A 414 -1.17 21.04 0.69
CA VAL A 414 -0.88 21.68 1.97
C VAL A 414 0.34 21.05 2.62
N GLN A 415 1.08 21.84 3.38
CA GLN A 415 2.25 21.39 4.12
C GLN A 415 2.21 21.91 5.56
N GLU A 416 2.58 21.07 6.52
CA GLU A 416 2.70 21.46 7.91
C GLU A 416 3.79 22.54 8.07
N ARG A 417 3.42 23.66 8.71
CA ARG A 417 4.37 24.72 9.10
C ARG A 417 4.64 24.75 10.57
N VAL A 418 3.60 24.59 11.39
CA VAL A 418 3.73 24.59 12.84
C VAL A 418 2.98 23.41 13.41
N ARG A 419 3.71 22.46 13.98
CA ARG A 419 3.12 21.36 14.74
C ARG A 419 2.89 21.75 16.18
N ILE A 420 1.64 21.65 16.63
CA ILE A 420 1.26 21.83 18.03
C ILE A 420 0.75 20.49 18.56
N LEU A 421 1.44 19.93 19.55
CA LEU A 421 1.06 18.68 20.22
C LEU A 421 0.68 18.95 21.69
N PRO A 422 -0.20 18.14 22.30
CA PRO A 422 -0.45 18.18 23.73
C PRO A 422 0.84 18.02 24.52
N ARG A 423 1.02 18.84 25.56
CA ARG A 423 2.16 18.72 26.50
C ARG A 423 2.17 17.37 27.22
N ASN A 424 1.00 16.76 27.38
CA ASN A 424 0.81 15.52 28.10
C ASN A 424 0.10 14.53 27.17
N VAL A 425 0.86 13.58 26.63
CA VAL A 425 0.32 12.48 25.82
C VAL A 425 -0.08 11.35 26.76
N GLY A 426 -1.28 10.80 26.57
CA GLY A 426 -1.74 9.62 27.30
C GLY A 426 -1.10 8.35 26.76
N LEU A 427 -1.03 7.31 27.59
CA LEU A 427 -0.54 5.99 27.20
C LEU A 427 -1.70 5.01 27.22
N THR A 428 -1.95 4.33 26.10
CA THR A 428 -2.94 3.25 26.01
C THR A 428 -2.26 1.90 25.92
N VAL A 429 -2.51 1.03 26.89
CA VAL A 429 -1.94 -0.31 26.98
C VAL A 429 -3.01 -1.36 26.67
N ALA A 430 -2.82 -2.12 25.61
CA ALA A 430 -3.64 -3.27 25.30
C ALA A 430 -3.30 -4.43 26.24
N ILE A 431 -4.33 -5.03 26.85
CA ILE A 431 -4.21 -6.23 27.67
C ILE A 431 -4.46 -7.44 26.78
N ASP A 432 -3.46 -8.30 26.68
CA ASP A 432 -3.49 -9.51 25.86
C ASP A 432 -4.52 -10.53 26.38
N ALA A 433 -5.22 -11.19 25.46
CA ALA A 433 -6.13 -12.28 25.75
C ALA A 433 -5.40 -13.53 26.31
N SER A 434 -4.09 -13.66 26.08
CA SER A 434 -3.24 -14.75 26.59
C SER A 434 -3.09 -14.77 28.12
N LEU A 435 -3.33 -13.65 28.79
CA LEU A 435 -3.34 -13.55 30.24
C LEU A 435 -4.55 -14.27 30.85
N GLU A 436 -4.42 -14.82 32.05
CA GLU A 436 -5.54 -15.37 32.81
C GLU A 436 -6.52 -14.28 33.23
N ARG A 437 -7.76 -14.65 33.55
CA ARG A 437 -8.78 -13.69 33.96
C ARG A 437 -8.33 -12.83 35.15
N ILE A 438 -7.67 -13.43 36.14
CA ILE A 438 -7.20 -12.72 37.34
C ILE A 438 -6.07 -11.76 36.97
N GLU A 439 -5.09 -12.21 36.18
CA GLU A 439 -3.98 -11.36 35.70
C GLU A 439 -4.48 -10.16 34.91
N ARG A 440 -5.51 -10.32 34.07
CA ARG A 440 -6.12 -9.19 33.34
C ARG A 440 -6.79 -8.19 34.26
N VAL A 441 -7.52 -8.67 35.28
CA VAL A 441 -8.18 -7.80 36.26
C VAL A 441 -7.15 -7.01 37.06
N ASP A 442 -6.08 -7.68 37.51
CA ASP A 442 -4.99 -7.04 38.24
C ASP A 442 -4.26 -6.00 37.39
N ALA A 443 -3.96 -6.34 36.13
CA ALA A 443 -3.31 -5.42 35.18
C ALA A 443 -4.18 -4.17 34.93
N THR A 444 -5.47 -4.35 34.62
CA THR A 444 -6.41 -3.22 34.43
C THR A 444 -6.50 -2.36 35.69
N SER A 445 -6.58 -2.97 36.88
CA SER A 445 -6.58 -2.25 38.15
C SER A 445 -5.29 -1.44 38.34
N ALA A 446 -4.12 -2.05 38.08
CA ALA A 446 -2.83 -1.40 38.23
C ALA A 446 -2.68 -0.21 37.27
N PHE A 447 -3.03 -0.37 35.98
CA PHE A 447 -2.94 0.72 35.00
C PHE A 447 -3.90 1.86 35.31
N SER A 448 -5.09 1.57 35.83
CA SER A 448 -6.06 2.62 36.23
C SER A 448 -5.55 3.54 37.34
N ALA A 449 -4.58 3.08 38.15
CA ALA A 449 -3.97 3.86 39.21
C ALA A 449 -2.85 4.80 38.71
N ILE A 450 -2.37 4.61 37.48
CA ILE A 450 -1.30 5.43 36.90
C ILE A 450 -1.93 6.60 36.13
N PRO A 451 -1.64 7.87 36.48
CA PRO A 451 -2.20 9.02 35.79
C PRO A 451 -1.90 8.98 34.29
N LYS A 452 -2.92 9.22 33.46
CA LYS A 452 -2.85 9.25 31.98
C LYS A 452 -2.48 7.92 31.33
N VAL A 453 -2.60 6.81 32.06
CA VAL A 453 -2.55 5.48 31.46
C VAL A 453 -3.97 4.92 31.39
N SER A 454 -4.36 4.46 30.22
CA SER A 454 -5.59 3.70 30.00
C SER A 454 -5.25 2.29 29.56
N SER A 455 -6.07 1.33 29.97
CA SER A 455 -5.95 -0.05 29.49
C SER A 455 -7.15 -0.43 28.63
N VAL A 456 -6.91 -1.12 27.54
CA VAL A 456 -7.94 -1.61 26.61
C VAL A 456 -7.75 -3.10 26.35
N LYS A 457 -8.73 -3.76 25.74
CA LYS A 457 -8.56 -5.15 25.31
C LYS A 457 -7.85 -5.19 23.95
N ALA A 458 -6.85 -6.08 23.82
CA ALA A 458 -6.12 -6.26 22.57
C ALA A 458 -7.06 -6.61 21.39
N GLY A 459 -6.83 -5.99 20.25
CA GLY A 459 -7.61 -6.12 19.01
C GLY A 459 -8.92 -5.31 18.99
N GLU A 460 -9.34 -4.74 20.12
CA GLU A 460 -10.62 -4.01 20.21
C GLU A 460 -10.46 -2.50 20.02
N GLN A 461 -9.39 -1.90 20.52
CA GLN A 461 -9.14 -0.45 20.43
C GLN A 461 -7.68 -0.16 20.07
N PRO A 462 -7.38 1.04 19.54
CA PRO A 462 -6.01 1.52 19.39
C PRO A 462 -5.23 1.40 20.69
N ALA A 463 -3.96 1.01 20.61
CA ALA A 463 -3.07 0.93 21.76
C ALA A 463 -1.62 1.15 21.34
N ASP A 464 -0.86 1.77 22.23
CA ASP A 464 0.56 2.09 22.04
C ASP A 464 1.46 0.88 22.36
N PHE A 465 1.07 0.10 23.38
CA PHE A 465 1.82 -1.06 23.83
C PHE A 465 0.89 -2.24 24.15
N LEU A 466 1.45 -3.44 24.11
CA LEU A 466 0.81 -4.66 24.56
C LEU A 466 1.39 -5.11 25.90
N PHE A 467 0.51 -5.39 26.86
CA PHE A 467 0.83 -6.08 28.10
C PHE A 467 0.29 -7.51 28.03
N GLY A 468 1.19 -8.49 28.00
CA GLY A 468 0.83 -9.90 27.82
C GLY A 468 1.94 -10.85 28.23
N LYS A 469 1.66 -12.16 28.13
CA LYS A 469 2.67 -13.20 28.31
C LYS A 469 3.53 -13.26 27.07
N ASN A 470 4.84 -13.08 27.22
CA ASN A 470 5.79 -13.29 26.13
C ASN A 470 5.78 -14.78 25.75
N ASN A 471 5.01 -15.13 24.74
CA ASN A 471 5.29 -16.28 23.89
C ASN A 471 5.81 -15.77 22.55
N LEU A 472 6.91 -15.00 22.57
CA LEU A 472 7.81 -15.02 21.42
C LEU A 472 8.25 -16.48 21.29
N LEU A 473 7.73 -17.14 20.25
CA LEU A 473 8.00 -18.52 19.92
C LEU A 473 9.50 -18.79 20.06
N LYS A 474 9.85 -19.88 20.76
CA LYS A 474 11.17 -20.50 20.62
C LYS A 474 11.38 -20.72 19.12
N LEU A 475 12.49 -20.18 18.60
CA LEU A 475 13.02 -20.39 17.26
C LEU A 475 12.96 -21.86 16.83
#